data_AF-A0AAV4Z194-F1
#
_entry.id   AF-A0AAV4Z194-F1
#
_cell.length_a   1.000
_cell.length_b   1.000
_cell.length_c   1.000
_cell.angle_alpha   90.00
_cell.angle_beta   90.00
_cell.angle_gamma   90.00
#
_symmetry.space_group_name_H-M   'P 1'
#
loop_
_entity.id
_entity.type
_entity.pdbx_description
1 polymer ?
#
loop_
_entity_poly.entity_id
_entity_poly.type
_entity_poly.pdbx_seq_one_letter_code
_entity_poly.pdbx_strand_id
1 'polypeptide(L)'
;MNNQGFTLIELMIVIVILAIIASIAIPSYSNYVKKAHIKAAQSDLVALSLVLENTYQRTLSYPVQTTSNTATTKTAFSSWNPSETIFSYKVNSTAGAYTITATKDNCTLTMSNTSSSPTSCDTY
;
A
#
# COMPACT_ATOMS: atom_id res chain seq x y z
N MET A 1 20.86 45.70 28.62
CA MET A 1 20.23 44.47 28.06
C MET A 1 20.57 44.48 26.57
N ASN A 2 21.58 43.73 26.14
CA ASN A 2 21.97 43.69 24.73
C ASN A 2 21.06 42.71 23.98
N ASN A 3 20.07 43.23 23.26
CA ASN A 3 19.35 42.46 22.25
C ASN A 3 20.31 42.20 21.08
N GLN A 4 20.92 41.02 21.06
CA GLN A 4 21.60 40.52 19.86
C GLN A 4 20.52 40.16 18.84
N GLY A 5 20.29 41.07 17.89
CA GLY A 5 19.39 40.84 16.76
C GLY A 5 20.09 40.03 15.68
N PHE A 6 19.37 39.04 15.13
CA PHE A 6 19.80 38.27 13.96
C PHE A 6 20.06 39.20 12.77
N THR A 7 21.12 38.93 12.00
CA THR A 7 21.38 39.70 10.78
C THR A 7 20.51 39.20 9.63
N LEU A 8 20.08 40.12 8.76
CA LEU A 8 19.34 39.76 7.53
C LEU A 8 20.17 38.83 6.62
N ILE A 9 21.49 38.98 6.65
CA ILE A 9 22.39 38.15 5.84
C ILE A 9 22.53 36.72 6.37
N GLU A 10 22.51 36.53 7.70
CA GLU A 10 22.43 35.18 8.28
C GLU A 10 21.16 34.47 7.83
N LEU A 11 20.02 35.15 7.87
CA LEU A 11 18.76 34.56 7.42
C LEU A 11 18.82 34.17 5.94
N MET A 12 19.40 35.01 5.08
CA MET A 12 19.53 34.73 3.65
C MET A 12 20.39 33.49 3.37
N ILE A 13 21.48 33.29 4.11
CA ILE A 13 22.33 32.10 3.92
C ILE A 13 21.60 30.85 4.40
N VAL A 14 20.89 30.93 5.53
CA VAL A 14 20.12 29.80 6.07
C VAL A 14 19.03 29.34 5.09
N ILE A 15 18.25 30.26 4.51
CA ILE A 15 17.21 29.88 3.54
C ILE A 15 17.79 29.25 2.27
N VAL A 16 18.97 29.71 1.82
CA VAL A 16 19.63 29.15 0.64
C VAL A 16 20.07 27.71 0.90
N ILE A 17 20.66 27.44 2.06
CA ILE A 17 21.06 26.07 2.44
C ILE A 17 19.82 25.17 2.57
N LEU A 18 18.75 25.67 3.21
CA LEU A 18 17.49 24.94 3.33
C LEU A 18 16.86 24.62 1.96
N ALA A 19 16.90 25.55 1.01
CA ALA A 19 16.40 25.33 -0.35
C ALA A 19 17.15 24.21 -1.08
N ILE A 20 18.49 24.15 -0.94
CA ILE A 20 19.32 23.10 -1.54
C ILE A 20 18.94 21.73 -0.95
N ILE A 21 18.87 21.62 0.37
CA ILE A 21 18.52 20.36 1.04
C ILE A 21 17.09 19.92 0.68
N ALA A 22 16.14 20.84 0.70
CA ALA A 22 14.74 20.56 0.37
C ALA A 22 14.57 20.02 -1.06
N SER A 23 15.34 20.54 -2.01
CA SER A 23 15.27 20.11 -3.42
C SER A 23 15.57 18.61 -3.61
N ILE A 24 16.46 18.05 -2.77
CA ILE A 24 16.86 16.63 -2.81
C ILE A 24 15.95 15.79 -1.89
N ALA A 25 15.60 16.34 -0.72
CA ALA A 25 14.86 15.61 0.30
C ALA A 25 13.40 15.33 -0.09
N ILE A 26 12.71 16.30 -0.70
CA ILE A 26 11.27 16.20 -1.05
C ILE A 26 10.96 15.01 -1.99
N PRO A 27 11.64 14.85 -3.15
CA PRO A 27 11.36 13.72 -4.03
C PRO A 27 11.73 12.38 -3.39
N SER A 28 12.83 12.34 -2.62
CA SER A 28 13.27 11.13 -1.92
C SER A 28 12.25 10.67 -0.87
N TYR A 29 11.76 11.60 -0.04
CA TYR A 29 10.75 11.31 0.97
C TYR A 29 9.43 10.84 0.36
N SER A 30 8.99 11.48 -0.73
CA SER A 30 7.77 11.08 -1.45
C SER A 30 7.87 9.64 -1.95
N ASN A 31 9.03 9.23 -2.48
CA ASN A 31 9.27 7.85 -2.92
C ASN A 31 9.34 6.86 -1.75
N TYR A 32 9.89 7.26 -0.61
CA TYR A 32 9.91 6.44 0.59
C TYR A 32 8.49 6.13 1.10
N VAL A 33 7.64 7.17 1.19
CA VAL A 33 6.24 7.04 1.60
C VAL A 33 5.45 6.16 0.63
N LYS A 34 5.63 6.35 -0.69
CA LYS A 34 5.03 5.46 -1.71
C LYS A 34 5.42 4.00 -1.51
N LYS A 35 6.71 3.71 -1.28
CA LYS A 35 7.19 2.34 -1.02
C LYS A 35 6.62 1.77 0.28
N ALA A 36 6.42 2.59 1.29
CA ALA A 36 5.76 2.18 2.53
C ALA A 36 4.31 1.74 2.27
N HIS A 37 3.53 2.52 1.51
CA HIS A 37 2.16 2.17 1.14
C HIS A 37 2.07 0.89 0.31
N ILE A 38 3.00 0.69 -0.64
CA ILE A 38 3.08 -0.56 -1.43
C ILE A 38 3.33 -1.76 -0.49
N LYS A 39 4.26 -1.63 0.46
CA LYS A 39 4.52 -2.71 1.44
C LYS A 39 3.32 -3.00 2.34
N ALA A 40 2.61 -1.96 2.79
CA ALA A 40 1.37 -2.12 3.55
C ALA A 40 0.32 -2.89 2.73
N ALA A 41 0.13 -2.54 1.46
CA ALA A 41 -0.79 -3.23 0.57
C ALA A 41 -0.38 -4.69 0.28
N GLN A 42 0.92 -4.98 0.15
CA GLN A 42 1.41 -6.35 0.04
C GLN A 42 1.07 -7.17 1.29
N SER A 43 1.25 -6.60 2.49
CA SER A 43 0.88 -7.24 3.75
C SER A 43 -0.64 -7.50 3.84
N ASP A 44 -1.45 -6.53 3.41
CA ASP A 44 -2.91 -6.66 3.38
C ASP A 44 -3.37 -7.79 2.43
N LEU A 45 -2.70 -7.95 1.27
CA LEU A 45 -2.97 -9.05 0.35
C LEU A 45 -2.60 -10.41 0.96
N VAL A 46 -1.47 -10.51 1.66
CA VAL A 46 -1.08 -11.74 2.38
C VAL A 46 -2.09 -12.09 3.48
N ALA A 47 -2.60 -11.08 4.19
CA ALA A 47 -3.66 -11.30 5.17
C ALA A 47 -4.96 -11.80 4.50
N LEU A 48 -5.32 -11.26 3.33
CA LEU A 48 -6.52 -11.68 2.60
C LEU A 48 -6.39 -13.10 2.05
N SER A 49 -5.22 -13.48 1.53
CA SER A 49 -5.00 -14.88 1.13
C SER A 49 -5.10 -15.83 2.30
N LEU A 50 -4.59 -15.46 3.47
CA LEU A 50 -4.68 -16.31 4.65
C LEU A 50 -6.15 -16.64 4.99
N VAL A 51 -7.06 -15.68 4.81
CA VAL A 51 -8.51 -15.89 5.03
C VAL A 51 -9.08 -16.87 4.00
N LEU A 52 -8.68 -16.75 2.73
CA LEU A 52 -9.10 -17.66 1.66
C LEU A 52 -8.57 -19.07 1.89
N GLU A 53 -7.29 -19.20 2.22
CA GLU A 53 -6.61 -20.47 2.51
C GLU A 53 -7.20 -21.14 3.76
N ASN A 54 -7.49 -20.38 4.82
CA ASN A 54 -8.16 -20.93 6.01
C ASN A 54 -9.54 -21.50 5.67
N THR A 55 -10.27 -20.83 4.78
CA THR A 55 -11.57 -21.33 4.32
C THR A 55 -11.39 -22.63 3.53
N TYR A 56 -10.43 -22.67 2.59
CA TYR A 56 -10.11 -23.86 1.82
C TYR A 56 -9.73 -25.05 2.71
N GLN A 57 -8.93 -24.85 3.76
CA GLN A 57 -8.58 -25.90 4.71
C GLN A 57 -9.79 -26.50 5.44
N ARG A 58 -10.88 -25.73 5.59
CA ARG A 58 -12.10 -26.17 6.29
C ARG A 58 -13.12 -26.80 5.35
N THR A 59 -13.26 -26.27 4.13
CA THR A 59 -14.33 -26.65 3.20
C THR A 59 -13.83 -27.37 1.94
N LEU A 60 -12.51 -27.52 1.77
CA LEU A 60 -11.84 -28.07 0.59
C LEU A 60 -12.19 -27.33 -0.71
N SER A 61 -12.64 -26.08 -0.59
CA SER A 61 -13.08 -25.22 -1.68
C SER A 61 -12.98 -23.77 -1.25
N TYR A 62 -12.52 -22.89 -2.14
CA TYR A 62 -12.54 -21.46 -1.90
C TYR A 62 -13.98 -20.92 -2.05
N PRO A 63 -14.33 -19.84 -1.32
CA PRO A 63 -15.60 -19.17 -1.53
C PRO A 63 -15.63 -18.59 -2.95
N VAL A 64 -16.73 -18.81 -3.67
CA VAL A 64 -16.91 -18.24 -5.01
C VAL A 64 -17.35 -16.79 -4.87
N GLN A 65 -16.41 -15.86 -5.01
CA GLN A 65 -16.66 -14.44 -4.88
C GLN A 65 -15.94 -13.61 -5.94
N THR A 66 -16.67 -12.62 -6.45
CA THR A 66 -16.15 -11.59 -7.35
C THR A 66 -16.49 -10.22 -6.78
N THR A 67 -15.50 -9.51 -6.28
CA THR A 67 -15.64 -8.18 -5.69
C THR A 67 -14.97 -7.14 -6.58
N SER A 68 -15.49 -5.91 -6.59
CA SER A 68 -15.02 -4.85 -7.48
C SER A 68 -14.19 -3.79 -6.78
N ASN A 69 -14.31 -3.68 -5.45
CA ASN A 69 -13.63 -2.67 -4.64
C ASN A 69 -13.51 -3.11 -3.17
N THR A 70 -12.74 -2.34 -2.39
CA THR A 70 -12.47 -2.62 -0.97
C THR A 70 -13.74 -2.77 -0.14
N ALA A 71 -14.79 -1.98 -0.38
CA ALA A 71 -16.04 -2.07 0.38
C ALA A 71 -16.74 -3.41 0.15
N THR A 72 -16.85 -3.85 -1.12
CA THR A 72 -17.41 -5.15 -1.46
C THR A 72 -16.57 -6.31 -0.94
N THR A 73 -15.24 -6.15 -0.93
CA THR A 73 -14.30 -7.13 -0.35
C THR A 73 -14.49 -7.28 1.16
N LYS A 74 -14.63 -6.17 1.89
CA LYS A 74 -14.89 -6.19 3.35
C LYS A 74 -16.21 -6.88 3.69
N THR A 75 -17.26 -6.66 2.89
CA THR A 75 -18.56 -7.32 3.11
C THR A 75 -18.46 -8.83 2.85
N ALA A 76 -17.74 -9.25 1.81
CA ALA A 76 -17.54 -10.66 1.50
C ALA A 76 -16.61 -11.38 2.50
N PHE A 77 -15.62 -10.66 3.06
CA PHE A 77 -14.61 -11.17 3.97
C PHE A 77 -14.53 -10.29 5.23
N SER A 78 -15.52 -10.42 6.11
CA SER A 78 -15.67 -9.56 7.31
C SER A 78 -14.53 -9.67 8.33
N SER A 79 -13.81 -10.80 8.36
CA SER A 79 -12.62 -10.99 9.20
C SER A 79 -11.36 -10.29 8.65
N TRP A 80 -11.45 -9.65 7.48
CA TRP A 80 -10.36 -8.92 6.86
C TRP A 80 -10.69 -7.43 6.73
N ASN A 81 -9.70 -6.59 7.00
CA ASN A 81 -9.77 -5.15 6.77
C ASN A 81 -8.39 -4.63 6.37
N PRO A 82 -8.27 -3.75 5.36
CA PRO A 82 -6.99 -3.20 4.96
C PRO A 82 -6.45 -2.24 6.02
N SER A 83 -5.12 -2.16 6.11
CA SER A 83 -4.43 -1.25 7.02
C SER A 83 -4.55 0.22 6.61
N GLU A 84 -4.73 0.48 5.31
CA GLU A 84 -4.86 1.82 4.73
C GLU A 84 -5.95 1.86 3.64
N THR A 85 -6.42 3.06 3.30
CA THR A 85 -7.44 3.28 2.25
C THR A 85 -6.85 3.71 0.91
N ILE A 86 -5.53 3.65 0.76
CA ILE A 86 -4.84 4.15 -0.43
C ILE A 86 -5.03 3.21 -1.62
N PHE A 87 -4.99 1.89 -1.39
CA PHE A 87 -5.22 0.88 -2.42
C PHE A 87 -6.68 0.41 -2.45
N SER A 88 -7.17 0.10 -3.65
CA SER A 88 -8.45 -0.57 -3.85
C SER A 88 -8.24 -2.08 -3.98
N TYR A 89 -8.91 -2.86 -3.14
CA TYR A 89 -8.76 -4.32 -3.09
C TYR A 89 -9.94 -5.03 -3.73
N LYS A 90 -9.66 -5.96 -4.64
CA LYS A 90 -10.64 -6.84 -5.29
C LYS A 90 -10.24 -8.31 -5.17
N VAL A 91 -11.25 -9.17 -5.19
CA VAL A 91 -11.12 -10.63 -5.14
C VAL A 91 -11.87 -11.21 -6.33
N ASN A 92 -11.25 -12.12 -7.05
CA ASN A 92 -11.89 -12.98 -8.02
C ASN A 92 -11.54 -14.41 -7.65
N SER A 93 -12.52 -15.19 -7.23
CA SER A 93 -12.33 -16.52 -6.66
C SER A 93 -13.36 -17.49 -7.21
N THR A 94 -12.90 -18.70 -7.46
CA THR A 94 -13.65 -19.88 -7.90
C THR A 94 -13.41 -21.00 -6.90
N ALA A 95 -14.15 -22.11 -6.96
CA ALA A 95 -13.98 -23.21 -6.01
C ALA A 95 -12.53 -23.74 -5.90
N GLY A 96 -11.75 -23.69 -6.99
CA GLY A 96 -10.39 -24.24 -7.05
C GLY A 96 -9.24 -23.23 -7.10
N ALA A 97 -9.53 -21.93 -7.27
CA ALA A 97 -8.49 -20.91 -7.43
C ALA A 97 -8.98 -19.53 -7.02
N TYR A 98 -8.06 -18.66 -6.64
CA TYR A 98 -8.35 -17.25 -6.43
C TYR A 98 -7.26 -16.36 -7.00
N THR A 99 -7.66 -15.13 -7.30
CA THR A 99 -6.82 -14.00 -7.64
C THR A 99 -7.30 -12.82 -6.81
N ILE A 100 -6.42 -12.28 -5.98
CA ILE A 100 -6.65 -11.05 -5.23
C ILE A 100 -5.76 -9.95 -5.78
N THR A 101 -6.27 -8.73 -5.80
CA THR A 101 -5.56 -7.61 -6.42
C THR A 101 -5.72 -6.35 -5.57
N ALA A 102 -4.64 -5.61 -5.39
CA ALA A 102 -4.64 -4.26 -4.84
C ALA A 102 -4.18 -3.29 -5.94
N THR A 103 -5.02 -2.31 -6.26
CA THR A 103 -4.74 -1.34 -7.33
C THR A 103 -4.76 0.09 -6.78
N LYS A 104 -3.74 0.86 -7.15
CA LYS A 104 -3.72 2.31 -7.02
C LYS A 104 -3.02 2.92 -8.23
N ASP A 105 -3.70 3.83 -8.91
CA ASP A 105 -3.22 4.48 -10.14
C ASP A 105 -2.71 3.45 -11.16
N ASN A 106 -1.44 3.51 -11.54
CA ASN A 106 -0.81 2.57 -12.48
C ASN A 106 -0.13 1.37 -11.81
N CYS A 107 -0.20 1.27 -10.49
CA CYS A 107 0.34 0.15 -9.72
C CYS A 107 -0.75 -0.86 -9.40
N THR A 108 -0.56 -2.10 -9.85
CA THR A 108 -1.43 -3.23 -9.55
C THR A 108 -0.61 -4.37 -8.97
N LEU A 109 -0.85 -4.66 -7.69
CA LEU A 109 -0.29 -5.80 -6.98
C LEU A 109 -1.28 -6.96 -7.09
N THR A 110 -0.81 -8.14 -7.49
CA THR A 110 -1.65 -9.33 -7.65
C THR A 110 -1.07 -10.49 -6.87
N MET A 111 -1.95 -11.32 -6.31
CA MET A 111 -1.56 -12.59 -5.70
C MET A 111 -2.62 -13.65 -5.97
N SER A 112 -2.19 -14.90 -6.09
CA SER A 112 -3.06 -16.06 -6.38
C SER A 112 -2.75 -17.21 -5.43
N ASN A 113 -3.57 -18.27 -5.49
CA ASN A 113 -3.38 -19.51 -4.73
C ASN A 113 -2.11 -20.31 -5.10
N THR A 114 -1.35 -19.84 -6.10
CA THR A 114 -0.08 -20.45 -6.53
C THR A 114 1.13 -19.56 -6.26
N SER A 115 0.91 -18.35 -5.74
CA SER A 115 1.95 -17.36 -5.50
C SER A 115 2.29 -17.29 -4.02
N SER A 116 3.57 -17.41 -3.66
CA SER A 116 4.05 -17.28 -2.27
C SER A 116 4.20 -15.81 -1.82
N SER A 117 4.12 -14.86 -2.75
CA SER A 117 4.19 -13.42 -2.48
C SER A 117 3.42 -12.62 -3.53
N PRO A 118 2.89 -11.42 -3.19
CA PRO A 118 2.29 -10.53 -4.18
C PRO A 118 3.32 -10.04 -5.21
N THR A 119 2.87 -9.68 -6.42
CA THR A 119 3.73 -9.06 -7.44
C THR A 119 4.34 -7.75 -6.96
N SER A 120 5.48 -7.35 -7.53
CA SER A 120 6.04 -6.01 -7.34
C SER A 120 5.26 -4.98 -8.16
N CYS A 121 5.24 -3.73 -7.67
CA CYS A 121 4.94 -2.57 -8.49
C CYS A 121 6.24 -1.82 -8.73
N ASP A 122 6.85 -2.05 -9.89
CA ASP A 122 8.09 -1.37 -10.26
C ASP A 122 7.83 -0.01 -10.95
N THR A 123 6.57 0.26 -11.33
CA THR A 123 6.12 1.53 -11.92
C THR A 123 5.01 2.16 -11.08
N TYR A 124 5.35 3.22 -10.33
CA TYR A 124 4.42 4.10 -9.61
C TYR A 124 4.76 5.57 -9.85
#